data_AF-A0A3N5K6P3-F1
#
_entry.id   AF-A0A3N5K6P3-F1
#
_cell.length_a   1.000
_cell.length_b   1.000
_cell.length_c   1.000
_cell.angle_alpha   90.00
_cell.angle_beta   90.00
_cell.angle_gamma   90.00
#
_symmetry.space_group_name_H-M   'P 1'
#
loop_
_entity.id
_entity.type
_entity.pdbx_description
1 polymer ?
#
loop_
_entity_poly.entity_id
_entity_poly.type
_entity_poly.pdbx_seq_one_letter_code
_entity_poly.pdbx_strand_id
1 'polypeptide(L)'
;MVIAGAIAVVAAVVVLIVKRDWREKVVSALREAFGCLKSVLVAPGKLVRLFGGNVLTEIGWALCLAASAHAYGADLGLAQALVVNMCASVLASVIPVPGGIGVAEASLAAGMMAFGVPQSEAYAAALTHRIATFYLPPIWGWFSLRWLTRKGYL
;
A
#
# COMPACT_ATOMS: atom_id res chain seq x y z
N MET A 1 -10.78 -17.71 1.59
CA MET A 1 -9.86 -16.63 2.02
C MET A 1 -10.23 -16.06 3.38
N VAL A 2 -11.50 -15.67 3.61
CA VAL A 2 -12.00 -15.26 4.95
C VAL A 2 -11.72 -16.31 6.04
N ILE A 3 -11.89 -17.59 5.71
CA ILE A 3 -11.64 -18.71 6.62
C ILE A 3 -10.15 -18.83 6.99
N ALA A 4 -9.24 -18.65 6.03
CA ALA A 4 -7.80 -18.70 6.28
C ALA A 4 -7.31 -17.51 7.12
N GLY A 5 -7.83 -16.30 6.86
CA GLY A 5 -7.56 -15.12 7.68
C GLY A 5 -8.11 -15.27 9.10
N ALA A 6 -9.32 -15.80 9.25
CA ALA A 6 -9.90 -16.09 10.56
C ALA A 6 -9.08 -17.13 11.33
N ILE A 7 -8.62 -18.20 10.66
CA ILE A 7 -7.74 -19.21 11.26
C ILE A 7 -6.40 -18.60 11.69
N ALA A 8 -5.80 -17.72 10.87
CA ALA A 8 -4.54 -17.05 11.22
C ALA A 8 -4.71 -16.12 12.44
N VAL A 9 -5.82 -15.38 12.50
CA VAL A 9 -6.14 -14.51 13.66
C VAL A 9 -6.39 -15.35 14.91
N VAL A 10 -7.16 -16.44 14.80
CA VAL A 10 -7.41 -17.36 15.92
C VAL A 10 -6.12 -18.03 16.39
N ALA A 11 -5.28 -18.51 15.47
CA ALA A 11 -3.99 -19.09 15.80
C ALA A 11 -3.05 -18.08 16.47
N ALA A 12 -3.02 -16.82 15.98
CA ALA A 12 -2.26 -15.76 16.62
C ALA A 12 -2.77 -15.48 18.04
N VAL A 13 -4.09 -15.39 18.24
CA VAL A 13 -4.71 -15.20 19.55
C VAL A 13 -4.40 -16.38 20.49
N VAL A 14 -4.50 -17.62 20.01
CA VAL A 14 -4.18 -18.83 20.79
C VAL A 14 -2.70 -18.85 21.18
N VAL A 15 -1.79 -18.55 20.25
CA VAL A 15 -0.35 -18.47 20.53
C VAL A 15 -0.04 -17.37 21.58
N LEU A 16 -0.75 -16.24 21.53
CA LEU A 16 -0.61 -15.15 22.51
C LEU A 16 -1.18 -15.51 23.89
N ILE A 17 -2.18 -16.39 23.96
CA ILE A 17 -2.71 -16.91 25.23
C ILE A 17 -1.75 -17.97 25.82
N VAL A 18 -1.20 -18.84 24.98
CA VAL A 18 -0.37 -19.98 25.41
C VAL A 18 1.06 -19.55 25.78
N LYS A 19 1.67 -18.61 25.05
CA LYS A 19 3.03 -18.14 25.31
C LYS A 19 3.04 -16.78 26.03
N ARG A 20 3.18 -16.84 27.36
CA ARG A 20 3.26 -15.66 28.23
C ARG A 20 4.37 -14.68 27.85
N ASP A 21 5.52 -15.15 27.37
CA ASP A 21 6.63 -14.29 26.91
C ASP A 21 6.29 -13.48 25.64
N TRP A 22 5.43 -14.04 24.78
CA TRP A 22 4.95 -13.35 23.58
C TRP A 22 3.85 -12.34 23.91
N ARG A 23 3.04 -12.64 24.93
CA ARG A 23 2.04 -11.71 25.46
C ARG A 23 2.69 -10.42 25.94
N GLU A 24 3.80 -10.49 26.66
CA GLU A 24 4.49 -9.28 27.15
C GLU A 24 5.07 -8.45 26.00
N LYS A 25 5.66 -9.08 24.99
CA LYS A 25 6.13 -8.39 23.77
C LYS A 25 5.00 -7.72 23.00
N VAL A 26 3.88 -8.41 22.81
CA VAL A 26 2.71 -7.86 22.11
C VAL A 26 2.03 -6.77 22.93
N VAL A 27 1.89 -6.94 24.24
CA VAL A 27 1.32 -5.91 25.13
C VAL A 27 2.23 -4.68 25.18
N SER A 28 3.56 -4.85 25.18
CA SER A 28 4.52 -3.74 25.10
C SER A 28 4.41 -3.00 23.77
N ALA A 29 4.42 -3.75 22.65
CA ALA A 29 4.25 -3.17 21.32
C ALA A 29 2.90 -2.45 21.16
N LEU A 30 1.82 -3.02 21.71
CA LEU A 30 0.50 -2.38 21.74
C LEU A 30 0.53 -1.12 22.61
N ARG A 31 1.12 -1.17 23.80
CA ARG A 31 1.21 -0.01 24.70
C ARG A 31 2.03 1.12 24.09
N GLU A 32 3.12 0.80 23.40
CA GLU A 32 3.91 1.74 22.60
C GLU A 32 3.09 2.30 21.44
N ALA A 33 2.38 1.45 20.68
CA ALA A 33 1.51 1.88 19.59
C ALA A 33 0.40 2.83 20.10
N PHE A 34 -0.24 2.52 21.22
CA PHE A 34 -1.22 3.38 21.88
C PHE A 34 -0.60 4.66 22.43
N GLY A 35 0.62 4.62 22.96
CA GLY A 35 1.37 5.79 23.40
C GLY A 35 1.69 6.72 22.24
N CYS A 36 2.17 6.16 21.13
CA CYS A 36 2.38 6.87 19.88
C CYS A 36 1.07 7.46 19.35
N LEU A 37 0.01 6.67 19.26
CA LEU A 37 -1.31 7.11 18.80
C LEU A 37 -1.83 8.27 19.66
N LYS A 38 -1.73 8.17 20.99
CA LYS A 38 -2.11 9.24 21.91
C LYS A 38 -1.25 10.50 21.70
N SER A 39 0.06 10.36 21.53
CA SER A 39 0.96 11.49 21.29
C SER A 39 0.71 12.18 19.93
N VAL A 40 0.26 11.44 18.93
CA VAL A 40 -0.17 11.97 17.63
C VAL A 40 -1.52 12.67 17.79
N LEU A 41 -2.49 12.05 18.46
CA LEU A 41 -3.83 12.60 18.69
C LEU A 41 -3.82 13.92 19.49
N VAL A 42 -2.92 14.05 20.45
CA VAL A 42 -2.80 15.27 21.28
C VAL A 42 -2.04 16.40 20.57
N ALA A 43 -1.33 16.10 19.48
CA ALA A 43 -0.57 17.08 18.71
C ALA A 43 -1.24 17.34 17.34
N PRO A 44 -2.16 18.32 17.24
CA PRO A 44 -2.93 18.56 16.00
C PRO A 44 -2.04 18.83 14.79
N GLY A 45 -0.89 19.50 14.97
CA GLY A 45 0.08 19.71 13.90
C GLY A 45 0.72 18.42 13.36
N LYS A 46 0.92 17.41 14.21
CA LYS A 46 1.42 16.09 13.77
C LYS A 46 0.35 15.31 13.04
N LEU A 47 -0.89 15.34 13.53
CA LEU A 47 -2.04 14.74 12.84
C LEU A 47 -2.21 15.31 11.43
N VAL A 48 -2.23 16.64 11.29
CA VAL A 48 -2.40 17.28 9.98
C VAL A 48 -1.25 16.92 9.02
N ARG A 49 0.00 16.89 9.50
CA ARG A 49 1.14 16.48 8.66
C ARG A 49 1.06 15.02 8.23
N LEU A 50 0.65 14.14 9.14
CA LEU A 50 0.60 12.69 8.88
C LEU A 50 -0.58 12.35 7.96
N PHE A 51 -1.78 12.86 8.27
CA PHE A 51 -2.95 12.67 7.43
C PHE A 51 -2.79 13.40 6.09
N GLY A 52 -2.31 14.63 6.10
CA GLY A 52 -2.04 15.40 4.88
C GLY A 52 -1.01 14.73 3.99
N GLY A 53 0.09 14.20 4.55
CA GLY A 53 1.08 13.44 3.78
C GLY A 53 0.49 12.16 3.17
N ASN A 54 -0.37 11.46 3.91
CA ASN A 54 -1.03 10.26 3.41
C ASN A 54 -2.02 10.58 2.27
N VAL A 55 -2.85 11.61 2.44
CA VAL A 55 -3.78 12.08 1.40
C VAL A 55 -3.04 12.58 0.16
N LEU A 56 -1.96 13.34 0.32
CA LEU A 56 -1.13 13.80 -0.80
C LEU A 56 -0.50 12.64 -1.55
N THR A 57 -0.04 11.62 -0.82
CA THR A 57 0.49 10.40 -1.41
C THR A 57 -0.58 9.71 -2.22
N GLU A 58 -1.78 9.51 -1.65
CA GLU A 58 -2.92 8.86 -2.34
C GLU A 58 -3.33 9.61 -3.61
N ILE A 59 -3.37 10.95 -3.56
CA ILE A 59 -3.61 11.79 -4.73
C ILE A 59 -2.50 11.60 -5.77
N GLY A 60 -1.24 11.52 -5.35
CA GLY A 60 -0.10 11.24 -6.23
C GLY A 60 -0.22 9.89 -6.94
N TRP A 61 -0.63 8.84 -6.23
CA TRP A 61 -0.89 7.52 -6.82
C TRP A 61 -2.04 7.60 -7.84
N ALA A 62 -3.16 8.24 -7.49
CA ALA A 62 -4.29 8.40 -8.38
C ALA A 62 -3.96 9.23 -9.64
N LEU A 63 -3.18 10.31 -9.50
CA LEU A 63 -2.72 11.11 -10.65
C LEU A 63 -1.80 10.29 -11.57
N CYS A 64 -0.90 9.49 -11.01
CA CYS A 64 -0.04 8.61 -11.79
C CYS A 64 -0.86 7.54 -12.53
N LEU A 65 -1.89 6.99 -11.88
CA LEU A 65 -2.80 6.02 -12.51
C LEU A 65 -3.62 6.68 -13.63
N ALA A 66 -4.20 7.86 -13.40
CA ALA A 66 -4.95 8.60 -14.40
C ALA A 66 -4.06 8.99 -15.60
N ALA A 67 -2.83 9.45 -15.36
CA ALA A 67 -1.88 9.75 -16.42
C ALA A 67 -1.47 8.49 -17.21
N SER A 68 -1.32 7.35 -16.52
CA SER A 68 -1.04 6.07 -17.18
C SER A 68 -2.21 5.62 -18.05
N ALA A 69 -3.45 5.76 -17.56
CA ALA A 69 -4.66 5.46 -18.33
C ALA A 69 -4.79 6.38 -19.56
N HIS A 70 -4.57 7.68 -19.37
CA HIS A 70 -4.64 8.67 -20.44
C HIS A 70 -3.61 8.40 -21.55
N ALA A 71 -2.42 7.89 -21.20
CA ALA A 71 -1.41 7.50 -22.18
C ALA A 71 -1.86 6.38 -23.13
N TYR A 72 -2.82 5.55 -22.72
CA TYR A 72 -3.41 4.48 -23.54
C TYR A 72 -4.80 4.85 -24.11
N GLY A 73 -5.22 6.11 -24.00
CA GLY A 73 -6.50 6.60 -24.53
C GLY A 73 -7.70 6.37 -23.60
N ALA A 74 -7.47 6.04 -22.33
CA ALA A 74 -8.52 5.90 -21.33
C ALA A 74 -8.59 7.15 -20.43
N ASP A 75 -9.73 7.85 -20.50
CA ASP A 75 -9.99 9.02 -19.65
C ASP A 75 -10.59 8.58 -18.30
N LEU A 76 -9.75 8.53 -17.27
CA LEU A 76 -10.19 8.39 -15.88
C LEU A 76 -10.16 9.75 -15.18
N GLY A 77 -11.30 10.18 -14.65
CA GLY A 77 -11.35 11.31 -13.75
C GLY A 77 -10.57 11.03 -12.45
N LEU A 78 -10.06 12.08 -11.81
CA LEU A 78 -9.29 11.96 -10.56
C LEU A 78 -10.06 11.19 -9.46
N ALA A 79 -11.37 11.44 -9.34
CA ALA A 79 -12.22 10.76 -8.37
C ALA A 79 -12.33 9.25 -8.66
N GLN A 80 -12.43 8.85 -9.93
CA GLN A 80 -12.46 7.44 -10.32
C GLN A 80 -11.10 6.79 -10.04
N ALA A 81 -10.00 7.44 -10.40
CA ALA A 81 -8.65 6.94 -10.14
C ALA A 81 -8.38 6.76 -8.63
N LEU A 82 -8.85 7.69 -7.79
CA LEU A 82 -8.79 7.56 -6.33
C LEU A 82 -9.57 6.34 -5.84
N VAL A 83 -10.82 6.16 -6.28
CA VAL A 83 -11.64 5.00 -5.89
C VAL A 83 -10.97 3.70 -6.32
N VAL A 84 -10.45 3.63 -7.55
CA VAL A 84 -9.71 2.46 -8.05
C VAL A 84 -8.49 2.17 -7.18
N ASN A 85 -7.69 3.19 -6.86
CA ASN A 85 -6.47 3.01 -6.07
C ASN A 85 -6.77 2.57 -4.63
N MET A 86 -7.80 3.15 -4.00
CA MET A 86 -8.24 2.77 -2.66
C MET A 86 -8.78 1.34 -2.62
N CYS A 87 -9.64 0.96 -3.59
CA CYS A 87 -10.15 -0.41 -3.70
C CYS A 87 -9.02 -1.42 -3.94
N ALA A 88 -8.08 -1.09 -4.83
CA ALA A 88 -6.91 -1.94 -5.08
C ALA A 88 -6.03 -2.08 -3.84
N SER A 89 -5.85 -1.02 -3.06
CA SER A 89 -5.08 -1.03 -1.81
C SER A 89 -5.73 -1.91 -0.73
N VAL A 90 -7.07 -1.85 -0.61
CA VAL A 90 -7.82 -2.75 0.28
C VAL A 90 -7.65 -4.20 -0.14
N LEU A 91 -7.78 -4.52 -1.43
CA LEU A 91 -7.58 -5.88 -1.94
C LEU A 91 -6.15 -6.37 -1.70
N ALA A 92 -5.15 -5.53 -1.95
CA ALA A 92 -3.75 -5.84 -1.71
C ALA A 92 -3.46 -6.10 -0.22
N SER A 93 -4.14 -5.41 0.71
CA SER A 93 -3.95 -5.60 2.15
C SER A 93 -4.42 -6.97 2.67
N VAL A 94 -5.39 -7.59 2.00
CA VAL A 94 -5.99 -8.86 2.42
C VAL A 94 -5.26 -10.06 1.82
N ILE A 95 -4.54 -9.86 0.72
CA ILE A 95 -3.91 -10.92 -0.06
C ILE A 95 -2.42 -10.98 0.32
N PRO A 96 -1.93 -12.07 0.96
CA PRO A 96 -0.56 -12.17 1.47
C PRO A 96 0.45 -12.53 0.37
N VAL A 97 0.52 -11.72 -0.69
CA VAL A 97 1.46 -11.92 -1.80
C VAL A 97 2.62 -10.94 -1.65
N PRO A 98 3.87 -11.42 -1.45
CA PRO A 98 5.02 -10.55 -1.32
C PRO A 98 5.22 -9.73 -2.61
N GLY A 99 5.26 -8.40 -2.47
CA GLY A 99 5.36 -7.46 -3.59
C GLY A 99 4.07 -7.27 -4.41
N GLY A 100 2.98 -7.97 -4.05
CA GLY A 100 1.66 -7.82 -4.68
C GLY A 100 1.63 -8.06 -6.18
N ILE A 101 2.65 -8.71 -6.75
CA ILE A 101 2.80 -8.89 -8.19
C ILE A 101 1.64 -9.75 -8.71
N GLY A 102 0.97 -9.27 -9.75
CA GLY A 102 -0.21 -9.87 -10.35
C GLY A 102 -1.51 -9.45 -9.65
N VAL A 103 -1.51 -9.39 -8.32
CA VAL A 103 -2.69 -8.98 -7.54
C VAL A 103 -2.96 -7.48 -7.69
N ALA A 104 -1.93 -6.65 -7.57
CA ALA A 104 -2.04 -5.20 -7.70
C ALA A 104 -2.46 -4.82 -9.13
N GLU A 105 -1.80 -5.40 -10.13
CA GLU A 105 -2.12 -5.22 -11.55
C GLU A 105 -3.57 -5.62 -11.85
N ALA A 106 -4.01 -6.80 -11.37
CA ALA A 106 -5.37 -7.27 -11.59
C ALA A 106 -6.41 -6.39 -10.86
N SER A 107 -6.10 -5.92 -9.64
CA SER A 107 -7.01 -5.07 -8.87
C SER A 107 -7.19 -3.70 -9.50
N LEU A 108 -6.10 -3.08 -9.97
CA LEU A 108 -6.12 -1.81 -10.69
C LEU A 108 -6.86 -1.94 -12.02
N ALA A 109 -6.55 -2.98 -12.81
CA ALA A 109 -7.23 -3.24 -14.07
C ALA A 109 -8.72 -3.51 -13.86
N ALA A 110 -9.10 -4.33 -12.87
CA ALA A 110 -10.50 -4.59 -12.53
C ALA A 110 -11.25 -3.32 -12.11
N GLY A 111 -10.60 -2.46 -11.32
CA GLY A 111 -11.18 -1.17 -10.94
C GLY A 111 -11.41 -0.24 -12.13
N MET A 112 -10.45 -0.15 -13.06
CA MET A 112 -10.62 0.65 -14.28
C MET A 112 -11.69 0.08 -15.21
N MET A 113 -11.73 -1.25 -15.37
CA MET A 113 -12.78 -1.92 -16.16
C MET A 113 -14.18 -1.69 -15.59
N ALA A 114 -14.31 -1.58 -14.26
CA ALA A 114 -15.58 -1.24 -13.62
C ALA A 114 -16.09 0.17 -14.00
N PHE A 115 -15.20 1.06 -14.43
CA PHE A 115 -15.54 2.40 -14.95
C PHE A 115 -15.62 2.46 -16.48
N GLY A 116 -15.61 1.31 -17.17
CA GLY A 116 -15.80 1.22 -18.62
C GLY A 116 -14.52 1.29 -19.45
N VAL A 117 -13.34 1.26 -18.83
CA VAL A 117 -12.08 1.16 -19.58
C VAL A 117 -11.97 -0.24 -20.18
N PRO A 118 -11.71 -0.39 -21.50
CA PRO A 118 -11.56 -1.71 -22.07
C PRO A 118 -10.33 -2.45 -21.52
N GLN A 119 -10.40 -3.78 -21.58
CA GLN A 119 -9.48 -4.65 -20.85
C GLN A 119 -8.01 -4.44 -21.28
N SER A 120 -7.76 -4.24 -22.57
CA SER A 120 -6.44 -3.99 -23.12
C SER A 120 -5.79 -2.74 -22.52
N GLU A 121 -6.50 -1.61 -22.50
CA GLU A 121 -5.96 -0.36 -21.97
C GLU A 121 -5.84 -0.42 -20.45
N ALA A 122 -6.80 -1.05 -19.76
CA ALA A 122 -6.76 -1.19 -18.31
C ALA A 122 -5.52 -1.95 -17.82
N TYR A 123 -5.19 -3.09 -18.44
CA TYR A 123 -3.98 -3.84 -18.08
C TYR A 123 -2.70 -3.10 -18.46
N ALA A 124 -2.67 -2.46 -19.64
CA ALA A 124 -1.51 -1.66 -20.06
C ALA A 124 -1.26 -0.50 -19.10
N ALA A 125 -2.30 0.25 -18.74
CA ALA A 125 -2.23 1.35 -17.79
C ALA A 125 -1.81 0.89 -16.39
N ALA A 126 -2.36 -0.23 -15.89
CA ALA A 126 -2.01 -0.79 -14.59
C ALA A 126 -0.53 -1.22 -14.54
N LEU A 127 -0.01 -1.85 -15.61
CA LEU A 127 1.40 -2.22 -15.72
C LEU A 127 2.30 -1.01 -15.76
N THR A 128 1.96 0.00 -16.56
CA THR A 128 2.75 1.24 -16.66
C THR A 128 2.79 1.99 -15.34
N HIS A 129 1.65 2.08 -14.64
CA HIS A 129 1.58 2.60 -13.29
C HIS A 129 2.50 1.83 -12.33
N ARG A 130 2.49 0.49 -12.39
CA ARG A 130 3.36 -0.37 -11.56
C ARG A 130 4.84 -0.24 -11.90
N ILE A 131 5.19 -0.03 -13.17
CA ILE A 131 6.56 0.26 -13.59
C ILE A 131 7.04 1.53 -12.91
N ALA A 132 6.27 2.62 -13.01
CA ALA A 132 6.64 3.90 -12.43
C ALA A 132 6.76 3.85 -10.90
N THR A 133 5.87 3.12 -10.24
CA THR A 133 5.68 3.21 -8.79
C THR A 133 6.31 2.08 -7.97
N PHE A 134 6.49 0.90 -8.57
CA PHE A 134 6.95 -0.28 -7.85
C PHE A 134 8.22 -0.89 -8.45
N TYR A 135 8.31 -1.04 -9.77
CA TYR A 135 9.48 -1.69 -10.39
C TYR A 135 10.68 -0.75 -10.53
N LEU A 136 10.46 0.54 -10.81
CA LEU A 136 11.52 1.52 -11.03
C LEU A 136 12.22 1.99 -9.73
N PRO A 137 11.51 2.31 -8.61
CA PRO A 137 12.18 2.82 -7.40
C PRO A 137 13.24 1.91 -6.79
N PRO A 138 13.09 0.57 -6.72
CA PRO A 138 14.13 -0.33 -6.22
C PRO A 138 15.44 -0.25 -7.00
N ILE A 139 15.38 0.00 -8.32
CA ILE A 139 16.57 0.14 -9.16
C ILE A 139 17.39 1.34 -8.66
N TRP A 140 16.76 2.50 -8.52
CA TRP A 140 17.40 3.71 -7.99
C TRP A 140 17.85 3.56 -6.54
N GLY A 141 17.05 2.87 -5.73
CA GLY A 141 17.37 2.55 -4.34
C GLY A 141 18.66 1.73 -4.22
N TRP A 142 18.87 0.76 -5.11
CA TRP A 142 20.08 -0.06 -5.12
C TRP A 142 21.35 0.75 -5.42
N PHE A 143 21.30 1.65 -6.41
CA PHE A 143 22.44 2.53 -6.71
C PHE A 143 22.76 3.46 -5.53
N SER A 144 21.71 4.02 -4.91
CA SER A 144 21.83 4.88 -3.75
C SER A 144 22.43 4.14 -2.54
N LEU A 145 21.97 2.92 -2.26
CA LEU A 145 22.52 2.07 -1.21
C LEU A 145 24.00 1.74 -1.47
N ARG A 146 24.33 1.31 -2.70
CA ARG A 146 25.72 1.00 -3.06
C ARG A 146 26.64 2.21 -2.88
N TRP A 147 26.16 3.40 -3.22
CA TRP A 147 26.91 4.63 -3.00
C TRP A 147 27.13 4.91 -1.51
N LEU A 148 26.07 4.80 -0.68
CA LEU A 148 26.16 5.00 0.77
C LEU A 148 27.11 3.99 1.44
N THR A 149 27.00 2.70 1.09
CA THR A 149 27.88 1.64 1.61
C THR A 149 29.33 1.86 1.19
N ARG A 150 29.59 2.28 -0.05
CA ARG A 150 30.96 2.61 -0.49
C ARG A 150 31.57 3.80 0.25
N LYS A 151 30.74 4.72 0.73
CA LYS A 151 31.18 5.90 1.51
C LYS A 151 31.24 5.66 3.02
N GLY A 152 30.85 4.48 3.50
CA GLY A 152 30.87 4.13 4.92
C GLY A 152 29.81 4.85 5.77
N TYR A 153 28.72 5.31 5.15
CA TYR A 153 27.58 5.91 5.87
C TYR A 153 26.58 4.87 6.39
N LEU A 154 26.74 3.61 5.98
CA LEU A 154 26.02 2.40 6.40
C LEU A 154 27.06 1.34 6.74
#